data_AF-A0A0P1L1U4-F1
#
_entry.id   AF-A0A0P1L1U4-F1
#
_cell.length_a   1.000
_cell.length_b   1.000
_cell.length_c   1.000
_cell.angle_alpha   90.00
_cell.angle_beta   90.00
_cell.angle_gamma   90.00
#
_symmetry.space_group_name_H-M   'P 1'
#
loop_
_entity.id
_entity.type
_entity.pdbx_description
1 polymer ?
#
loop_
_entity_poly.entity_id
_entity_poly.type
_entity_poly.pdbx_seq_one_letter_code
_entity_poly.pdbx_strand_id
1 'polypeptide(L)'
;MGPRTNRQILTQGKNYVAKQARKFGADEVNFDKDSRLEYLTGFHKRKLERQKKAQDFIKEQGRQAKIEERKQMREQRRKEAEEQMRKFKETMKEVGDYIGSDQEQDDEEKDGADGSASEDSWNGFSDDDQESDVKPILKKMKQVYEDDTQVDIEPLEPNENFEYLATLNNVKLEQSKKVLDDSIERAAKYAKFLGMDEKPKKKKKFRYLSKAERRQNQKKANDNKRRK
;
A
#
# COMPACT_ATOMS: atom_id res chain seq x y z
N MET A 1 -33.20 30.24 -14.44
CA MET A 1 -33.42 29.00 -13.65
C MET A 1 -34.46 29.30 -12.59
N GLY A 2 -35.66 28.73 -12.69
CA GLY A 2 -36.74 28.99 -11.72
C GLY A 2 -36.46 28.40 -10.33
N PRO A 3 -37.17 28.87 -9.28
CA PRO A 3 -37.04 28.32 -7.93
C PRO A 3 -37.45 26.83 -7.92
N ARG A 4 -36.65 26.00 -7.24
CA ARG A 4 -36.91 24.56 -7.13
C ARG A 4 -38.23 24.35 -6.38
N THR A 5 -39.05 23.42 -6.87
CA THR A 5 -40.32 23.10 -6.21
C THR A 5 -40.08 22.35 -4.90
N ASN A 6 -40.99 22.48 -3.93
CA ASN A 6 -40.88 21.79 -2.63
C ASN A 6 -40.71 20.26 -2.80
N ARG A 7 -41.39 19.68 -3.80
CA ARG A 7 -41.24 18.26 -4.14
C ARG A 7 -39.83 17.93 -4.61
N GLN A 8 -39.19 18.80 -5.40
CA GLN A 8 -37.81 18.60 -5.84
C GLN A 8 -36.83 18.69 -4.68
N ILE A 9 -37.01 19.64 -3.76
CA ILE A 9 -36.15 19.80 -2.57
C ILE A 9 -36.24 18.55 -1.67
N LEU A 10 -37.46 18.09 -1.39
CA LEU A 10 -37.70 16.92 -0.54
C LEU A 10 -37.30 15.58 -1.19
N THR A 11 -37.19 15.50 -2.52
CA THR A 11 -36.77 14.26 -3.23
C THR A 11 -35.28 14.20 -3.57
N GLN A 12 -34.52 15.29 -3.35
CA GLN A 12 -33.08 15.30 -3.65
C GLN A 12 -32.29 14.23 -2.88
N GLY A 13 -32.70 13.91 -1.65
CA GLY A 13 -32.06 12.86 -0.86
C GLY A 13 -32.11 11.50 -1.53
N LYS A 14 -33.25 11.13 -2.13
CA LYS A 14 -33.41 9.86 -2.87
C LYS A 14 -32.52 9.82 -4.12
N ASN A 15 -32.45 10.94 -4.86
CA ASN A 15 -31.60 11.06 -6.04
C ASN A 15 -30.12 11.02 -5.68
N TYR A 16 -29.73 11.62 -4.54
CA TYR A 16 -28.37 11.56 -4.03
C TYR A 16 -27.99 10.12 -3.64
N VAL A 17 -28.85 9.42 -2.92
CA VAL A 17 -28.62 8.00 -2.55
C VAL A 17 -28.51 7.13 -3.80
N ALA A 18 -29.39 7.31 -4.80
CA ALA A 18 -29.31 6.60 -6.06
C ALA A 18 -28.00 6.92 -6.82
N LYS A 19 -27.58 8.19 -6.84
CA LYS A 19 -26.32 8.61 -7.47
C LYS A 19 -25.09 8.05 -6.75
N GLN A 20 -25.12 7.98 -5.42
CA GLN A 20 -24.05 7.36 -4.64
C GLN A 20 -23.99 5.85 -4.84
N ALA A 21 -25.15 5.18 -4.92
CA ALA A 21 -25.22 3.75 -5.22
C ALA A 21 -24.61 3.44 -6.61
N ARG A 22 -24.89 4.27 -7.62
CA ARG A 22 -24.31 4.14 -8.97
C ARG A 22 -22.86 4.59 -9.10
N LYS A 23 -22.32 5.35 -8.13
CA LYS A 23 -20.91 5.78 -8.16
C LYS A 23 -19.94 4.60 -8.00
N PHE A 24 -20.36 3.57 -7.29
CA PHE A 24 -19.54 2.38 -7.00
C PHE A 24 -20.17 1.07 -7.50
N GLY A 25 -21.45 1.06 -7.85
CA GLY A 25 -22.12 -0.09 -8.47
C GLY A 25 -21.92 -0.10 -9.98
N ALA A 26 -21.55 -1.24 -10.54
CA ALA A 26 -21.60 -1.47 -11.99
C ALA A 26 -23.05 -1.68 -12.42
N ASP A 27 -23.44 -1.10 -13.57
CA ASP A 27 -24.80 -1.28 -14.11
C ASP A 27 -25.04 -2.73 -14.57
N GLU A 28 -23.99 -3.44 -15.03
CA GLU A 28 -24.02 -4.86 -15.41
C GLU A 28 -22.72 -5.57 -15.00
N VAL A 29 -22.79 -6.83 -14.57
CA VAL A 29 -21.64 -7.66 -14.19
C VAL A 29 -21.56 -8.87 -15.11
N ASN A 30 -20.60 -8.86 -16.04
CA ASN A 30 -20.34 -9.98 -16.94
C ASN A 30 -19.27 -10.91 -16.35
N PHE A 31 -19.60 -12.19 -16.22
CA PHE A 31 -18.66 -13.22 -15.78
C PHE A 31 -17.91 -13.80 -16.97
N ASP A 32 -16.84 -13.12 -17.37
CA ASP A 32 -15.92 -13.64 -18.36
C ASP A 32 -14.92 -14.62 -17.71
N LYS A 33 -14.71 -15.76 -18.39
CA LYS A 33 -13.88 -16.85 -17.88
C LYS A 33 -12.40 -16.52 -18.02
N ASP A 34 -12.02 -15.77 -19.05
CA ASP A 34 -10.63 -15.44 -19.32
C ASP A 34 -10.11 -14.42 -18.30
N SER A 35 -10.88 -13.36 -18.05
CA SER A 35 -10.58 -12.41 -16.96
C SER A 35 -10.61 -13.06 -15.57
N ARG A 36 -11.43 -14.10 -15.34
CA ARG A 36 -11.34 -14.92 -14.12
C ARG A 36 -10.02 -15.70 -14.04
N LEU A 37 -9.57 -16.30 -15.14
CA LEU A 37 -8.28 -17.02 -15.18
C LEU A 37 -7.11 -16.08 -14.96
N GLU A 38 -7.12 -14.90 -15.57
CA GLU A 38 -6.13 -13.84 -15.32
C GLU A 38 -6.16 -13.37 -13.86
N TYR A 39 -7.34 -13.25 -13.26
CA TYR A 39 -7.44 -12.95 -11.83
C TYR A 39 -6.89 -14.08 -10.96
N LEU A 40 -7.12 -15.35 -11.30
CA LEU A 40 -6.61 -16.46 -10.49
C LEU A 40 -5.11 -16.72 -10.68
N THR A 41 -4.52 -16.38 -11.84
CA THR A 41 -3.11 -16.67 -12.14
C THR A 41 -2.21 -15.42 -12.05
N GLY A 42 -2.77 -14.24 -12.27
CA GLY A 42 -2.07 -12.95 -12.33
C GLY A 42 -1.73 -12.33 -10.97
N PHE A 43 -1.50 -13.14 -9.91
CA PHE A 43 -1.15 -12.61 -8.59
C PHE A 43 0.10 -11.72 -8.61
N HIS A 44 1.11 -12.10 -9.41
CA HIS A 44 2.33 -11.31 -9.59
C HIS A 44 2.03 -9.96 -10.27
N LYS A 45 1.23 -9.97 -11.35
CA LYS A 45 0.78 -8.74 -12.03
C LYS A 45 0.08 -7.79 -11.07
N ARG A 46 -0.88 -8.29 -10.27
CA ARG A 46 -1.57 -7.49 -9.25
C ARG A 46 -0.63 -6.99 -8.14
N LYS A 47 0.38 -7.77 -7.76
CA LYS A 47 1.37 -7.34 -6.77
C LYS A 47 2.19 -6.17 -7.31
N LEU A 48 2.66 -6.26 -8.55
CA LEU A 48 3.37 -5.18 -9.22
C LEU A 48 2.49 -3.94 -9.41
N GLU A 49 1.24 -4.10 -9.83
CA GLU A 49 0.28 -2.99 -9.94
C GLU A 49 0.05 -2.28 -8.61
N ARG A 50 -0.10 -3.04 -7.51
CA ARG A 50 -0.22 -2.45 -6.17
C ARG A 50 1.03 -1.66 -5.78
N GLN A 51 2.22 -2.18 -6.07
CA GLN A 51 3.47 -1.48 -5.81
C GLN A 51 3.58 -0.20 -6.63
N LYS A 52 3.29 -0.25 -7.94
CA LYS A 52 3.27 0.92 -8.82
C LYS A 52 2.28 1.97 -8.32
N LYS A 53 1.04 1.58 -8.04
CA LYS A 53 0.01 2.48 -7.51
C LYS A 53 0.43 3.15 -6.19
N ALA A 54 1.10 2.41 -5.30
CA ALA A 54 1.63 2.99 -4.07
C ALA A 54 2.75 4.01 -4.34
N GLN A 55 3.66 3.71 -5.27
CA GLN A 55 4.70 4.64 -5.69
C GLN A 55 4.11 5.90 -6.33
N ASP A 56 3.13 5.75 -7.21
CA ASP A 56 2.49 6.86 -7.91
C ASP A 56 1.71 7.75 -6.94
N PHE A 57 1.00 7.17 -5.97
CA PHE A 57 0.35 7.93 -4.91
C PHE A 57 1.35 8.76 -4.09
N ILE A 58 2.49 8.18 -3.71
CA ILE A 58 3.55 8.92 -2.98
C ILE A 58 4.12 10.06 -3.84
N LYS A 59 4.35 9.82 -5.14
CA LYS A 59 4.82 10.86 -6.07
C LYS A 59 3.80 12.00 -6.21
N GLU A 60 2.50 11.68 -6.32
CA GLU A 60 1.43 12.68 -6.41
C GLU A 60 1.34 13.52 -5.13
N GLN A 61 1.39 12.88 -3.96
CA GLN A 61 1.41 13.58 -2.67
C GLN A 61 2.65 14.49 -2.54
N GLY A 62 3.83 13.99 -2.94
CA GLY A 62 5.05 14.80 -2.95
C GLY A 62 4.97 16.00 -3.91
N ARG A 63 4.34 15.83 -5.08
CA ARG A 63 4.10 16.93 -6.02
C ARG A 63 3.13 17.96 -5.44
N GLN A 64 2.04 17.53 -4.81
CA GLN A 64 1.06 18.41 -4.16
C GLN A 64 1.73 19.21 -3.03
N ALA A 65 2.49 18.55 -2.16
CA ALA A 65 3.22 19.21 -1.08
C ALA A 65 4.21 20.28 -1.59
N LYS A 66 4.97 19.99 -2.65
CA LYS A 66 5.88 20.99 -3.26
C LYS A 66 5.13 22.18 -3.85
N ILE A 67 3.96 21.96 -4.45
CA ILE A 67 3.13 23.05 -5.00
C ILE A 67 2.60 23.93 -3.86
N GLU A 68 2.12 23.31 -2.78
CA GLU A 68 1.63 24.01 -1.60
C GLU A 68 2.75 24.81 -0.92
N GLU A 69 3.93 24.22 -0.74
CA GLU A 69 5.11 24.91 -0.20
C GLU A 69 5.48 26.13 -1.06
N ARG A 70 5.55 25.96 -2.38
CA ARG A 70 5.83 27.09 -3.30
C ARG A 70 4.76 28.17 -3.22
N LYS A 71 3.49 27.80 -3.07
CA LYS A 71 2.37 28.74 -2.90
C LYS A 71 2.51 29.51 -1.58
N GLN A 72 2.82 28.82 -0.48
CA GLN A 72 3.04 29.43 0.83
C GLN A 72 4.23 30.40 0.79
N MET A 73 5.36 30.01 0.18
CA MET A 73 6.53 30.87 0.03
C MET A 73 6.26 32.12 -0.82
N ARG A 74 5.41 32.02 -1.85
CA ARG A 74 4.98 33.18 -2.64
C ARG A 74 4.06 34.09 -1.84
N GLU A 75 3.13 33.51 -1.08
CA GLU A 75 2.20 34.26 -0.23
C GLU A 75 2.94 34.97 0.92
N GLN A 76 3.93 34.31 1.53
CA GLN A 76 4.80 34.93 2.54
C GLN A 76 5.59 36.10 1.96
N ARG A 77 6.26 35.91 0.81
CA ARG A 77 6.98 36.99 0.13
C ARG A 77 6.07 38.16 -0.24
N ARG A 78 4.84 37.88 -0.71
CA ARG A 78 3.85 38.91 -1.02
C ARG A 78 3.44 39.69 0.24
N LYS A 79 3.15 39.01 1.35
CA LYS A 79 2.81 39.65 2.63
C LYS A 79 3.97 40.49 3.17
N GLU A 80 5.19 39.98 3.11
CA GLU A 80 6.40 40.72 3.50
C GLU A 80 6.57 42.00 2.65
N ALA A 81 6.37 41.91 1.33
CA ALA A 81 6.42 43.07 0.43
C ALA A 81 5.30 44.08 0.73
N GLU A 82 4.07 43.64 0.96
CA GLU A 82 2.94 44.49 1.37
C GLU A 82 3.20 45.18 2.71
N GLU A 83 3.77 44.47 3.70
CA GLU A 83 4.16 45.04 4.99
C GLU A 83 5.31 46.05 4.86
N GLN A 84 6.32 45.76 4.02
CA GLN A 84 7.40 46.70 3.74
C GLN A 84 6.88 47.96 3.06
N MET A 85 5.99 47.83 2.07
CA MET A 85 5.37 48.97 1.40
C MET A 85 4.48 49.78 2.36
N ARG A 86 3.75 49.11 3.27
CA ARG A 86 2.96 49.79 4.32
C ARG A 86 3.87 50.57 5.27
N LYS A 87 4.94 49.95 5.78
CA LYS A 87 5.94 50.61 6.64
C LYS A 87 6.58 51.79 5.91
N PHE A 88 6.94 51.63 4.64
CA PHE A 88 7.49 52.72 3.83
C PHE A 88 6.51 53.89 3.71
N LYS A 89 5.25 53.64 3.35
CA LYS A 89 4.19 54.67 3.31
C LYS A 89 3.98 55.35 4.66
N GLU A 90 4.00 54.61 5.77
CA GLU A 90 3.92 55.16 7.13
C GLU A 90 5.11 56.09 7.44
N THR A 91 6.35 55.65 7.17
CA THR A 91 7.54 56.49 7.39
C THR A 91 7.56 57.73 6.52
N MET A 92 7.14 57.63 5.25
CA MET A 92 7.07 58.78 4.33
C MET A 92 6.00 59.79 4.76
N LYS A 93 4.89 59.32 5.35
CA LYS A 93 3.87 60.17 5.97
C LYS A 93 4.40 60.86 7.23
N GLU A 94 5.21 60.19 8.05
CA GLU A 94 5.82 60.76 9.27
C GLU A 94 6.88 61.83 8.96
N VAL A 95 7.64 61.66 7.86
CA VAL A 95 8.65 62.62 7.39
C VAL A 95 8.04 63.87 6.74
N GLY A 96 6.72 63.88 6.48
CA GLY A 96 5.98 65.09 6.08
C GLY A 96 6.00 65.43 4.58
N ASP A 97 6.48 64.52 3.72
CA ASP A 97 6.63 64.74 2.27
C ASP A 97 5.51 64.08 1.43
N TYR A 98 4.38 63.74 2.05
CA TYR A 98 3.25 63.08 1.39
C TYR A 98 2.31 64.11 0.72
N ILE A 99 2.72 64.62 -0.45
CA ILE A 99 1.79 65.24 -1.41
C ILE A 99 1.15 64.10 -2.22
N GLY A 100 -0.17 63.95 -2.04
CA GLY A 100 -0.91 62.78 -2.49
C GLY A 100 -0.84 62.51 -4.00
N SER A 101 -0.70 61.23 -4.34
CA SER A 101 -1.31 60.67 -5.54
C SER A 101 -1.99 59.35 -5.17
N ASP A 102 -3.28 59.48 -4.86
CA ASP A 102 -4.24 58.39 -4.87
C ASP A 102 -4.46 58.00 -6.35
N GLN A 103 -3.66 57.06 -6.83
CA GLN A 103 -3.85 56.48 -8.15
C GLN A 103 -3.69 54.98 -8.01
N GLU A 104 -4.83 54.31 -7.87
CA GLU A 104 -5.00 52.89 -8.12
C GLU A 104 -4.36 52.58 -9.48
N GLN A 105 -3.18 51.96 -9.46
CA GLN A 105 -2.51 51.50 -10.65
C GLN A 105 -2.68 49.99 -10.71
N ASP A 106 -3.51 49.61 -11.68
CA ASP A 106 -3.83 48.27 -12.15
C ASP A 106 -2.57 47.43 -12.31
N ASP A 107 -2.56 46.26 -11.69
CA ASP A 107 -1.42 45.34 -11.62
C ASP A 107 -1.40 44.46 -12.88
N GLU A 108 -1.08 45.08 -14.02
CA GLU A 108 -0.65 44.40 -15.25
C GLU A 108 0.83 44.70 -15.49
N GLU A 109 1.70 43.71 -15.25
CA GLU A 109 2.50 43.11 -16.33
C GLU A 109 3.48 42.03 -15.82
N LYS A 110 3.59 40.99 -16.65
CA LYS A 110 4.83 40.39 -17.15
C LYS A 110 5.87 39.90 -16.13
N ASP A 111 6.11 38.58 -16.17
CA ASP A 111 7.50 38.14 -16.32
C ASP A 111 7.59 36.83 -17.11
N GLY A 112 8.38 36.90 -18.17
CA GLY A 112 8.82 35.77 -18.96
C GLY A 112 10.20 35.30 -18.53
N ALA A 113 10.58 34.16 -19.09
CA ALA A 113 11.92 33.57 -19.12
C ALA A 113 12.48 33.02 -17.79
N ASP A 114 12.52 31.69 -17.67
CA ASP A 114 13.71 30.92 -18.05
C ASP A 114 13.63 29.53 -17.40
N GLY A 115 14.11 28.55 -18.13
CA GLY A 115 14.15 27.15 -17.73
C GLY A 115 14.37 26.27 -18.93
N SER A 116 15.38 26.58 -19.75
CA SER A 116 16.00 25.67 -20.71
C SER A 116 16.21 24.31 -20.04
N ALA A 117 15.33 23.36 -20.34
CA ALA A 117 15.45 22.00 -19.87
C ALA A 117 16.48 21.32 -20.76
N SER A 118 17.68 21.15 -20.21
CA SER A 118 18.68 20.18 -20.68
C SER A 118 17.99 18.87 -20.98
N GLU A 119 17.86 18.52 -22.27
CA GLU A 119 17.52 17.18 -22.72
C GLU A 119 18.72 16.26 -22.44
N ASP A 120 18.91 15.89 -21.16
CA ASP A 120 19.65 14.68 -20.84
C ASP A 120 18.75 13.48 -21.17
N SER A 121 18.80 13.12 -22.45
CA SER A 121 18.27 11.88 -23.00
C SER A 121 18.88 10.71 -22.22
N TRP A 122 18.09 10.15 -21.32
CA TRP A 122 18.39 8.92 -20.59
C TRP A 122 18.66 7.80 -21.61
N ASN A 123 19.94 7.51 -21.88
CA ASN A 123 20.35 6.34 -22.63
C ASN A 123 20.01 5.11 -21.79
N GLY A 124 19.02 4.35 -22.25
CA GLY A 124 18.59 3.08 -21.66
C GLY A 124 19.78 2.15 -21.43
N PHE A 125 19.63 1.23 -20.48
CA PHE A 125 20.63 0.23 -20.15
C PHE A 125 21.14 -0.42 -21.44
N SER A 126 22.43 -0.22 -21.73
CA SER A 126 23.13 -1.02 -22.72
C SER A 126 23.00 -2.47 -22.26
N ASP A 127 22.31 -3.27 -23.06
CA ASP A 127 22.29 -4.73 -22.93
C ASP A 127 23.67 -5.21 -23.37
N ASP A 128 24.65 -4.99 -22.49
CA ASP A 128 25.94 -5.61 -22.58
C ASP A 128 25.67 -7.06 -22.15
N ASP A 129 25.42 -7.91 -23.15
CA ASP A 129 25.42 -9.38 -23.05
C ASP A 129 26.82 -9.84 -22.61
N GLN A 130 27.23 -9.43 -21.41
CA GLN A 130 28.25 -10.14 -20.69
C GLN A 130 27.62 -11.48 -20.34
N GLU A 131 28.08 -12.51 -21.05
CA GLU A 131 27.87 -13.92 -20.75
C GLU A 131 28.03 -14.13 -19.24
N SER A 132 26.93 -13.98 -18.52
CA SER A 132 26.93 -14.21 -17.10
C SER A 132 27.14 -15.70 -16.94
N ASP A 133 28.16 -16.11 -16.18
CA ASP A 133 28.42 -17.50 -15.75
C ASP A 133 27.28 -18.11 -14.90
N VAL A 134 26.08 -17.52 -14.95
CA VAL A 134 24.88 -17.94 -14.26
C VAL A 134 24.30 -19.13 -15.02
N LYS A 135 24.67 -20.32 -14.55
CA LYS A 135 24.07 -21.57 -14.99
C LYS A 135 22.54 -21.50 -14.76
N PRO A 136 21.71 -21.90 -15.74
CA PRO A 136 20.26 -21.88 -15.61
C PRO A 136 19.80 -22.71 -14.41
N ILE A 137 18.65 -22.32 -13.84
CA ILE A 137 18.09 -22.89 -12.60
C ILE A 137 17.95 -24.44 -12.68
N LEU A 138 17.73 -24.97 -13.88
CA LEU A 138 17.55 -26.39 -14.14
C LEU A 138 18.78 -26.97 -14.84
N LYS A 139 19.29 -28.09 -14.33
CA LYS A 139 20.34 -28.88 -15.01
C LYS A 139 19.72 -29.53 -16.25
N LYS A 140 20.12 -29.08 -17.44
CA LYS A 140 19.71 -29.72 -18.70
C LYS A 140 20.53 -31.00 -18.89
N MET A 141 19.89 -32.16 -18.81
CA MET A 141 20.51 -33.43 -19.15
C MET A 141 19.94 -33.91 -20.50
N LYS A 142 20.82 -34.05 -21.49
CA LYS A 142 20.45 -34.55 -22.82
C LYS A 142 20.64 -36.06 -22.86
N GLN A 143 19.56 -36.81 -22.97
CA GLN A 143 19.61 -38.24 -23.26
C GLN A 143 19.40 -38.45 -24.76
N VAL A 144 20.35 -39.14 -25.40
CA VAL A 144 20.28 -39.51 -26.82
C VAL A 144 19.96 -40.99 -26.89
N TYR A 145 18.84 -41.34 -27.50
CA TYR A 145 18.44 -42.73 -27.74
C TYR A 145 18.98 -43.22 -29.10
N GLU A 146 19.01 -44.55 -29.29
CA GLU A 146 19.58 -45.20 -30.49
C GLU A 146 18.90 -44.78 -31.81
N ASP A 147 17.65 -44.29 -31.74
CA ASP A 147 16.85 -43.84 -32.90
C ASP A 147 16.99 -42.33 -33.20
N ASP A 148 18.09 -41.68 -32.78
CA ASP A 148 18.36 -40.24 -32.91
C ASP A 148 17.31 -39.29 -32.28
N THR A 149 16.41 -39.83 -31.45
CA THR A 149 15.43 -39.03 -30.71
C THR A 149 16.10 -38.37 -29.50
N GLN A 150 15.85 -37.06 -29.33
CA GLN A 150 16.41 -36.26 -28.25
C GLN A 150 15.28 -35.84 -27.30
N VAL A 151 15.41 -36.21 -26.03
CA VAL A 151 14.47 -35.81 -24.98
C VAL A 151 15.23 -34.97 -23.96
N ASP A 152 14.76 -33.73 -23.76
CA ASP A 152 15.26 -32.84 -22.73
C ASP A 152 14.48 -33.12 -21.43
N ILE A 153 15.16 -33.65 -20.42
CA ILE A 153 14.55 -33.97 -19.12
C ILE A 153 14.99 -32.91 -18.10
N GLU A 154 14.03 -32.25 -17.46
CA GLU A 154 14.24 -31.26 -16.39
C GLU A 154 13.97 -31.92 -15.03
N PRO A 155 15.00 -32.41 -14.31
CA PRO A 155 14.81 -32.98 -12.98
C PRO A 155 14.54 -31.88 -11.94
N LEU A 156 13.46 -32.06 -11.15
CA LEU A 156 13.05 -31.16 -10.07
C LEU A 156 13.88 -31.40 -8.80
N GLU A 157 15.21 -31.30 -8.89
CA GLU A 157 16.08 -31.35 -7.73
C GLU A 157 16.27 -29.95 -7.14
N PRO A 158 16.16 -29.78 -5.80
CA PRO A 158 16.43 -28.50 -5.17
C PRO A 158 17.91 -28.13 -5.37
N ASN A 159 18.13 -27.00 -6.04
CA ASN A 159 19.45 -26.51 -6.40
C ASN A 159 20.30 -26.22 -5.14
N GLU A 160 21.52 -26.74 -5.10
CA GLU A 160 22.50 -26.50 -4.00
C GLU A 160 22.96 -25.02 -3.93
N ASN A 161 22.61 -24.19 -4.93
CA ASN A 161 22.97 -22.77 -5.01
C ASN A 161 22.26 -21.84 -3.99
N PHE A 162 21.64 -22.35 -2.94
CA PHE A 162 20.93 -21.50 -1.96
C PHE A 162 21.83 -20.44 -1.32
N GLU A 163 23.10 -20.77 -1.06
CA GLU A 163 24.07 -19.80 -0.52
C GLU A 163 24.42 -18.71 -1.53
N TYR A 164 24.65 -19.08 -2.80
CA TYR A 164 24.95 -18.13 -3.88
C TYR A 164 23.76 -17.21 -4.19
N LEU A 165 22.54 -17.75 -4.22
CA LEU A 165 21.34 -16.93 -4.38
C LEU A 165 21.12 -16.01 -3.17
N ALA A 166 21.45 -16.47 -1.96
CA ALA A 166 21.36 -15.63 -0.78
C ALA A 166 22.39 -14.49 -0.80
N THR A 167 23.63 -14.73 -1.24
CA THR A 167 24.64 -13.66 -1.37
C THR A 167 24.26 -12.64 -2.44
N LEU A 168 23.77 -13.08 -3.60
CA LEU A 168 23.26 -12.21 -4.66
C LEU A 168 22.10 -11.33 -4.19
N ASN A 169 21.18 -11.89 -3.40
CA ASN A 169 20.06 -11.15 -2.85
C ASN A 169 20.40 -10.42 -1.53
N ASN A 170 21.68 -10.39 -1.14
CA ASN A 170 22.19 -9.82 0.11
C ASN A 170 21.45 -10.31 1.37
N VAL A 171 21.00 -11.57 1.37
CA VAL A 171 20.30 -12.23 2.48
C VAL A 171 21.30 -12.98 3.35
N LYS A 172 21.35 -12.67 4.64
CA LYS A 172 22.19 -13.38 5.61
C LYS A 172 21.47 -14.64 6.11
N LEU A 173 21.84 -15.81 5.59
CA LEU A 173 21.23 -17.09 5.98
C LEU A 173 21.40 -17.42 7.46
N GLU A 174 22.52 -17.03 8.09
CA GLU A 174 22.76 -17.24 9.52
C GLU A 174 21.70 -16.56 10.41
N GLN A 175 21.17 -15.41 9.96
CA GLN A 175 20.17 -14.62 10.68
C GLN A 175 18.74 -15.05 10.35
N SER A 176 18.55 -15.84 9.29
CA SER A 176 17.22 -16.25 8.81
C SER A 176 16.41 -16.98 9.89
N LYS A 177 17.05 -17.88 10.64
CA LYS A 177 16.42 -18.63 11.74
C LYS A 177 15.98 -17.70 12.87
N LYS A 178 16.84 -16.75 13.26
CA LYS A 178 16.53 -15.75 14.30
C LYS A 178 15.34 -14.88 13.89
N VAL A 179 15.33 -14.40 12.64
CA VAL A 179 14.22 -13.59 12.10
C VAL A 179 12.92 -14.40 12.06
N LEU A 180 13.00 -15.68 11.71
CA LEU A 180 11.86 -16.59 11.72
C LEU A 180 11.30 -16.74 13.14
N ASP A 181 12.15 -17.04 14.12
CA ASP A 181 11.75 -17.20 15.52
C ASP A 181 11.13 -15.90 16.10
N ASP A 182 11.75 -14.75 15.86
CA ASP A 182 11.24 -13.43 16.26
C ASP A 182 9.86 -13.11 15.63
N SER A 183 9.63 -13.57 14.41
CA SER A 183 8.36 -13.39 13.71
C SER A 183 7.26 -14.27 14.31
N ILE A 184 7.59 -15.52 14.65
CA ILE A 184 6.69 -16.47 15.31
C ILE A 184 6.32 -15.95 16.70
N GLU A 185 7.30 -15.46 17.47
CA GLU A 185 7.04 -14.86 18.78
C GLU A 185 6.14 -13.63 18.71
N ARG A 186 6.39 -12.71 17.77
CA ARG A 186 5.53 -11.53 17.57
C ARG A 186 4.11 -11.93 17.20
N ALA A 187 3.95 -12.90 16.30
CA ALA A 187 2.65 -13.41 15.90
C ALA A 187 1.91 -14.04 17.09
N ALA A 188 2.59 -14.83 17.93
CA ALA A 188 2.02 -15.40 19.13
C ALA A 188 1.62 -14.33 20.17
N LYS A 189 2.47 -13.34 20.41
CA LYS A 189 2.17 -12.20 21.30
C LYS A 189 0.96 -11.40 20.80
N TYR A 190 0.84 -11.21 19.48
CA TYR A 190 -0.29 -10.51 18.87
C TYR A 190 -1.58 -11.32 18.95
N ALA A 191 -1.52 -12.63 18.71
CA ALA A 191 -2.66 -13.52 18.92
C ALA A 191 -3.16 -13.49 20.37
N LYS A 192 -2.23 -13.43 21.33
CA LYS A 192 -2.53 -13.25 22.75
C LYS A 192 -3.20 -11.93 23.05
N PHE A 193 -2.66 -10.84 22.50
CA PHE A 193 -3.21 -9.50 22.64
C PHE A 193 -4.65 -9.40 22.09
N LEU A 194 -4.92 -10.04 20.96
CA LEU A 194 -6.26 -10.11 20.37
C LEU A 194 -7.19 -11.14 21.04
N GLY A 195 -6.72 -11.87 22.06
CA GLY A 195 -7.51 -12.89 22.74
C GLY A 195 -7.87 -14.10 21.87
N MET A 196 -7.12 -14.32 20.78
CA MET A 196 -7.31 -15.43 19.83
C MET A 196 -6.52 -16.69 20.20
N ASP A 197 -5.76 -16.65 21.30
CA ASP A 197 -4.94 -17.77 21.78
C ASP A 197 -5.77 -19.00 22.19
N GLU A 198 -6.95 -18.79 22.74
CA GLU A 198 -7.81 -19.90 23.12
C GLU A 198 -8.64 -20.36 21.93
N LYS A 199 -8.21 -21.47 21.30
CA LYS A 199 -9.09 -22.23 20.39
C LYS A 199 -10.43 -22.47 21.11
N PRO A 200 -11.57 -22.15 20.50
CA PRO A 200 -12.87 -22.24 21.16
C PRO A 200 -13.08 -23.68 21.65
N LYS A 201 -13.13 -23.85 22.99
CA LYS A 201 -13.38 -25.14 23.62
C LYS A 201 -14.76 -25.61 23.17
N LYS A 202 -14.82 -26.75 22.45
CA LYS A 202 -16.09 -27.36 22.04
C LYS A 202 -16.95 -27.57 23.29
N LYS A 203 -18.14 -26.95 23.33
CA LYS A 203 -19.09 -27.14 24.43
C LYS A 203 -19.36 -28.64 24.57
N LYS A 204 -19.06 -29.22 25.73
CA LYS A 204 -19.39 -30.63 26.01
C LYS A 204 -20.90 -30.74 25.97
N LYS A 205 -21.44 -31.60 25.10
CA LYS A 205 -22.87 -31.93 25.11
C LYS A 205 -23.21 -32.46 26.50
N PHE A 206 -24.32 -32.02 27.08
CA PHE A 206 -24.81 -32.59 28.33
C PHE A 206 -25.01 -34.09 28.10
N ARG A 207 -24.17 -34.90 28.74
CA ARG A 207 -24.26 -36.34 28.76
C ARG A 207 -24.31 -36.73 30.22
N TYR A 208 -25.19 -37.66 30.55
CA TYR A 208 -25.18 -38.26 31.88
C TYR A 208 -23.79 -38.84 32.16
N LEU A 209 -23.30 -38.64 33.39
CA LEU A 209 -22.05 -39.23 33.85
C LEU A 209 -22.10 -40.74 33.58
N SER A 210 -21.02 -41.26 33.00
CA SER A 210 -20.86 -42.70 32.81
C SER A 210 -20.89 -43.41 34.17
N LYS A 211 -21.18 -44.71 34.19
CA LYS A 211 -21.21 -45.50 35.45
C LYS A 211 -19.88 -45.38 36.21
N ALA A 212 -18.76 -45.29 35.51
CA ALA A 212 -17.43 -45.11 36.10
C ALA A 212 -17.25 -43.71 36.71
N GLU A 213 -17.63 -42.66 36.00
CA GLU A 213 -17.54 -41.27 36.48
C GLU A 213 -18.47 -41.02 37.68
N ARG A 214 -19.68 -41.60 37.66
CA ARG A 214 -20.63 -41.52 38.78
C ARG A 214 -20.07 -42.18 40.04
N ARG A 215 -19.42 -43.33 39.89
CA ARG A 215 -18.76 -44.03 41.00
C ARG A 215 -17.60 -43.20 41.57
N GLN A 216 -16.80 -42.56 40.72
CA GLN A 216 -15.72 -41.67 41.17
C GLN A 216 -16.26 -40.43 41.91
N ASN A 217 -17.33 -39.81 41.41
CA ASN A 217 -17.97 -38.69 42.09
C ASN A 217 -18.59 -39.08 43.44
N GLN A 218 -19.24 -40.25 43.52
CA GLN A 218 -19.70 -40.78 44.81
C GLN A 218 -18.55 -41.05 45.78
N LYS A 219 -17.44 -41.60 45.29
CA LYS A 219 -16.24 -41.81 46.10
C LYS A 219 -15.70 -40.48 46.66
N LYS A 220 -15.51 -39.48 45.79
CA LYS A 220 -15.09 -38.12 46.20
C LYS A 220 -16.06 -37.47 47.19
N ALA A 221 -17.36 -37.62 46.99
CA ALA A 221 -18.37 -37.09 47.91
C ALA A 221 -18.32 -37.79 49.27
N ASN A 222 -18.15 -39.11 49.30
CA ASN A 222 -18.00 -39.89 50.53
C ASN A 222 -16.68 -39.55 51.25
N ASP A 223 -15.58 -39.38 50.51
CA ASP A 223 -14.29 -38.98 51.06
C ASP A 223 -14.36 -37.57 51.67
N ASN A 224 -15.05 -36.63 51.02
CA ASN A 224 -15.31 -35.29 51.56
C ASN A 224 -16.22 -35.32 52.80
N LYS A 225 -17.21 -36.21 52.83
CA LYS A 225 -18.05 -36.42 54.03
C LYS A 225 -17.26 -37.00 55.20
N ARG A 226 -16.26 -37.85 54.93
CA ARG A 226 -15.37 -38.43 55.95
C ARG A 226 -14.30 -37.47 56.45
N ARG A 227 -14.01 -36.41 55.69
CA ARG A 227 -13.09 -35.33 56.07
C ARG A 227 -13.71 -34.29 57.01
N LYS A 228 -15.03 -34.34 57.23
CA LYS A 228 -15.77 -33.46 58.13
C LYS A 228 -16.21 -34.27 59.35
#